data_AF-A0A7W0HEX1-F1
#
_entry.id   AF-A0A7W0HEX1-F1
#
_cell.length_a   1.000
_cell.length_b   1.000
_cell.length_c   1.000
_cell.angle_alpha   90.00
_cell.angle_beta   90.00
_cell.angle_gamma   90.00
#
_symmetry.space_group_name_H-M   'P 1'
#
loop_
_entity.id
_entity.type
_entity.pdbx_description
1 polymer ?
#
loop_
_entity_poly.entity_id
_entity_poly.type
_entity_poly.pdbx_seq_one_letter_code
_entity_poly.pdbx_strand_id
1 'polypeptide(L)'
;MRSNMRRKATILFYSLIWATFAVPALAQDAGSVQTVKELYAAAAYEEALALVNQLHSDRPEPEIEQYRAFCLLALGRSAEAHSAIQRLMEVDPLYMPDPAETSPRMQKAFTQARQELLPEVTKRIYTDAKGAFERKDRDGAIARFETLLRIIDTAAPAAESLSELRLLAAGFLDLSRAMPEVPAPVTLRESTPPLQPLAPPVAE
;
A
#
# COMPACT_ATOMS: atom_id res chain seq x y z
N MET A 1 -30.01 -37.27 -59.33
CA MET A 1 -31.18 -36.73 -60.07
C MET A 1 -32.25 -36.37 -59.04
N ARG A 2 -32.64 -35.08 -58.98
CA ARG A 2 -33.93 -34.48 -58.50
C ARG A 2 -34.63 -35.18 -57.31
N SER A 3 -34.97 -34.55 -56.18
CA SER A 3 -35.83 -33.37 -56.01
C SER A 3 -36.03 -33.23 -54.48
N ASN A 4 -35.61 -32.14 -53.84
CA ASN A 4 -36.42 -30.96 -53.50
C ASN A 4 -37.56 -31.17 -52.48
N MET A 5 -37.36 -30.54 -51.30
CA MET A 5 -38.23 -29.49 -50.72
C MET A 5 -39.38 -29.94 -49.79
N ARG A 6 -39.32 -29.59 -48.48
CA ARG A 6 -40.06 -28.46 -47.85
C ARG A 6 -40.34 -28.63 -46.33
N ARG A 7 -39.90 -27.62 -45.56
CA ARG A 7 -40.59 -26.90 -44.45
C ARG A 7 -40.73 -27.71 -43.14
N LYS A 8 -40.53 -27.21 -41.91
CA LYS A 8 -40.74 -25.90 -41.26
C LYS A 8 -39.76 -25.83 -40.06
N ALA A 9 -38.91 -24.81 -39.91
CA ALA A 9 -39.17 -23.59 -39.14
C ALA A 9 -39.63 -23.82 -37.68
N THR A 10 -38.68 -24.06 -36.77
CA THR A 10 -38.79 -23.65 -35.36
C THR A 10 -37.38 -23.35 -34.82
N ILE A 11 -36.96 -22.08 -34.93
CA ILE A 11 -35.74 -21.59 -34.28
C ILE A 11 -36.14 -21.21 -32.86
N LEU A 12 -35.75 -22.02 -31.89
CA LEU A 12 -35.90 -21.69 -30.47
C LEU A 12 -34.54 -21.18 -29.98
N PHE A 13 -34.45 -19.84 -29.96
CA PHE A 13 -33.31 -19.05 -29.49
C PHE A 13 -33.07 -19.36 -28.00
N TYR A 14 -32.13 -20.25 -27.69
CA TYR A 14 -31.58 -20.37 -26.35
C TYR A 14 -30.53 -19.28 -26.16
N SER A 15 -30.98 -18.16 -25.59
CA SER A 15 -30.11 -17.11 -25.06
C SER A 15 -29.29 -17.71 -23.90
N LEU A 16 -28.05 -18.11 -24.20
CA LEU A 16 -27.08 -18.46 -23.18
C LEU A 16 -26.69 -17.17 -22.46
N ILE A 17 -27.21 -17.02 -21.24
CA ILE A 17 -26.92 -15.94 -20.31
C ILE A 17 -25.40 -15.92 -20.05
N TRP A 18 -24.70 -14.96 -20.66
CA TRP A 18 -23.35 -14.58 -20.26
C TRP A 18 -23.45 -13.89 -18.90
N ALA A 19 -23.35 -14.67 -17.83
CA ALA A 19 -23.12 -14.14 -16.50
C ALA A 19 -21.69 -13.59 -16.46
N THR A 20 -21.53 -12.30 -16.73
CA THR A 20 -20.31 -11.55 -16.45
C THR A 20 -20.10 -11.52 -14.94
N PHE A 21 -19.32 -12.48 -14.42
CA PHE A 21 -18.74 -12.37 -13.09
C PHE A 21 -17.71 -11.25 -13.14
N ALA A 22 -18.07 -10.09 -12.59
CA ALA A 22 -17.10 -9.08 -12.21
C ALA A 22 -16.29 -9.64 -11.04
N VAL A 23 -15.15 -10.27 -11.34
CA VAL A 23 -14.16 -10.60 -10.31
C VAL A 23 -13.61 -9.27 -9.78
N PRO A 24 -13.68 -9.01 -8.47
CA PRO A 24 -13.09 -7.81 -7.91
C PRO A 24 -11.57 -7.87 -8.13
N ALA A 25 -11.00 -6.85 -8.77
CA ALA A 25 -9.57 -6.77 -9.09
C ALA A 25 -8.65 -7.00 -7.87
N LEU A 26 -9.12 -6.68 -6.67
CA LEU A 26 -8.42 -6.92 -5.40
C LEU A 26 -8.06 -8.40 -5.15
N ALA A 27 -8.82 -9.36 -5.71
CA ALA A 27 -8.51 -10.78 -5.58
C ALA A 27 -7.37 -11.24 -6.50
N GLN A 28 -7.14 -10.53 -7.62
CA GLN A 28 -6.07 -10.85 -8.56
C GLN A 28 -4.71 -10.39 -8.03
N ASP A 29 -4.65 -9.22 -7.38
CA ASP A 29 -3.41 -8.70 -6.78
C ASP A 29 -2.97 -9.51 -5.56
N ALA A 30 -3.89 -9.88 -4.67
CA ALA A 30 -3.55 -10.74 -3.52
C ALA A 30 -3.03 -12.13 -3.96
N GLY A 31 -3.60 -12.70 -5.03
CA GLY A 31 -3.13 -13.97 -5.61
C GLY A 31 -1.77 -13.84 -6.29
N SER A 32 -1.47 -12.69 -6.87
CA SER A 32 -0.20 -12.45 -7.55
C SER A 32 0.96 -12.25 -6.57
N VAL A 33 0.74 -11.50 -5.48
CA VAL A 33 1.73 -11.34 -4.40
C VAL A 33 2.03 -12.70 -3.76
N GLN A 34 1.01 -13.49 -3.44
CA GLN A 34 1.20 -14.83 -2.87
C GLN A 34 2.04 -15.74 -3.80
N THR A 35 1.83 -15.66 -5.12
CA THR A 35 2.64 -16.39 -6.11
C THR A 35 4.11 -15.95 -6.08
N VAL A 36 4.40 -14.66 -5.92
CA VAL A 36 5.78 -14.16 -5.75
C VAL A 36 6.44 -14.78 -4.51
N LYS A 37 5.71 -14.88 -3.39
CA LYS A 37 6.22 -15.48 -2.14
C LYS A 37 6.57 -16.95 -2.32
N GLU A 38 5.72 -17.68 -3.03
CA GLU A 38 5.95 -19.09 -3.35
C GLU A 38 7.16 -19.29 -4.26
N LEU A 39 7.31 -18.47 -5.30
CA LEU A 39 8.49 -18.49 -6.16
C LEU A 39 9.77 -18.15 -5.38
N TYR A 40 9.72 -17.16 -4.49
CA TYR A 40 10.83 -16.83 -3.61
C TYR A 40 11.21 -18.00 -2.69
N ALA A 41 10.23 -18.63 -2.03
CA ALA A 41 10.44 -19.78 -1.15
C ALA A 41 11.00 -21.00 -1.92
N ALA A 42 10.63 -21.16 -3.18
CA ALA A 42 11.16 -22.17 -4.09
C ALA A 42 12.54 -21.82 -4.67
N ALA A 43 13.14 -20.69 -4.28
CA ALA A 43 14.37 -20.13 -4.84
C ALA A 43 14.33 -19.85 -6.36
N ALA A 44 13.13 -19.70 -6.92
CA ALA A 44 12.87 -19.30 -8.30
C ALA A 44 12.92 -17.76 -8.43
N TYR A 45 14.09 -17.18 -8.12
CA TYR A 45 14.24 -15.74 -7.95
C TYR A 45 14.06 -14.94 -9.25
N GLU A 46 14.48 -15.47 -10.40
CA GLU A 46 14.31 -14.79 -11.69
C GLU A 46 12.84 -14.79 -12.12
N GLU A 47 12.13 -15.91 -11.92
CA GLU A 47 10.70 -16.03 -12.17
C GLU A 47 9.91 -15.09 -11.26
N ALA A 48 10.27 -15.04 -9.97
CA ALA A 48 9.69 -14.10 -9.02
C ALA A 48 9.88 -12.65 -9.48
N LEU A 49 11.09 -12.28 -9.94
CA LEU A 49 11.35 -10.94 -10.46
C LEU A 49 10.58 -10.63 -11.74
N ALA A 50 10.46 -11.60 -12.64
CA ALA A 50 9.66 -11.45 -13.85
C ALA A 50 8.19 -11.16 -13.51
N LEU A 51 7.62 -11.87 -12.54
CA LEU A 51 6.25 -11.62 -12.07
C LEU A 51 6.13 -10.25 -11.39
N VAL A 52 7.05 -9.91 -10.49
CA VAL A 52 7.09 -8.60 -9.81
C VAL A 52 7.23 -7.43 -10.80
N ASN A 53 7.91 -7.63 -11.94
CA ASN A 53 7.96 -6.63 -13.01
C ASN A 53 6.63 -6.45 -13.75
N GLN A 54 5.82 -7.50 -13.83
CA GLN A 54 4.49 -7.45 -14.46
C GLN A 54 3.45 -6.80 -13.54
N LEU A 55 3.61 -6.95 -12.22
CA LEU A 55 2.75 -6.34 -11.19
C LEU A 55 2.97 -4.83 -11.03
N HIS A 56 3.43 -4.16 -12.09
CA HIS A 56 3.66 -2.72 -12.07
C HIS A 56 2.38 -1.97 -11.72
N SER A 57 2.44 -1.25 -10.61
CA SER A 57 1.37 -0.38 -10.13
C SER A 57 1.87 1.06 -10.11
N ASP A 58 0.95 2.02 -10.32
CA ASP A 58 1.26 3.46 -10.23
C ASP A 58 1.83 3.86 -8.87
N ARG A 59 1.58 3.05 -7.84
CA ARG A 59 2.20 3.16 -6.51
C ARG A 59 2.96 1.89 -6.18
N PRO A 60 4.21 1.98 -5.69
CA PRO A 60 4.93 0.80 -5.23
C PRO A 60 4.20 0.18 -4.03
N GLU A 61 3.87 -1.10 -4.12
CA GLU A 61 3.39 -1.83 -2.95
C GLU A 61 4.59 -2.27 -2.09
N PRO A 62 4.59 -1.99 -0.77
CA PRO A 62 5.74 -2.31 0.09
C PRO A 62 6.15 -3.78 0.02
N GLU A 63 5.18 -4.70 0.06
CA GLU A 63 5.46 -6.14 0.03
C GLU A 63 6.07 -6.57 -1.31
N ILE A 64 5.63 -6.01 -2.43
CA ILE A 64 6.20 -6.28 -3.75
C ILE A 64 7.64 -5.77 -3.87
N GLU A 65 7.91 -4.55 -3.40
CA GLU A 65 9.28 -3.99 -3.40
C GLU A 65 10.21 -4.74 -2.43
N GLN A 66 9.69 -5.23 -1.31
CA GLN A 66 10.40 -6.13 -0.40
C GLN A 66 10.86 -7.40 -1.13
N TYR A 67 9.94 -8.12 -1.78
CA TYR A 67 10.30 -9.35 -2.50
C TYR A 67 11.21 -9.07 -3.70
N ARG A 68 11.03 -7.93 -4.39
CA ARG A 68 11.96 -7.46 -5.42
C ARG A 68 13.39 -7.34 -4.88
N ALA A 69 13.55 -6.63 -3.76
CA ALA A 69 14.87 -6.44 -3.13
C ALA A 69 15.47 -7.78 -2.69
N PHE A 70 14.67 -8.67 -2.10
CA PHE A 70 15.15 -9.99 -1.66
C PHE A 70 15.63 -10.86 -2.82
N CYS A 71 14.89 -10.94 -3.92
CA CYS A 71 15.30 -11.68 -5.11
C CYS A 71 16.58 -11.10 -5.73
N LEU A 72 16.68 -9.77 -5.86
CA LEU A 72 17.87 -9.12 -6.43
C LEU A 72 19.11 -9.35 -5.56
N LEU A 73 18.97 -9.32 -4.23
CA LEU A 73 20.06 -9.64 -3.30
C LEU A 73 20.49 -11.10 -3.41
N ALA A 74 19.54 -12.04 -3.51
CA ALA A 74 19.82 -13.46 -3.68
C ALA A 74 20.57 -13.75 -5.00
N LEU A 75 20.23 -13.03 -6.06
CA LEU A 75 20.90 -13.11 -7.37
C LEU A 75 22.22 -12.31 -7.44
N GLY A 76 22.58 -11.57 -6.39
CA GLY A 76 23.79 -10.75 -6.35
C GLY A 76 23.72 -9.44 -7.15
N ARG A 77 22.55 -9.05 -7.65
CA ARG A 77 22.28 -7.84 -8.45
C ARG A 77 22.19 -6.60 -7.54
N SER A 78 23.34 -6.23 -6.96
CA SER A 78 23.40 -5.29 -5.83
C SER A 78 22.92 -3.87 -6.16
N ALA A 79 23.21 -3.35 -7.35
CA ALA A 79 22.78 -2.01 -7.77
C ALA A 79 21.24 -1.92 -7.88
N GLU A 80 20.63 -2.92 -8.51
CA GLU A 80 19.18 -2.98 -8.66
C GLU A 80 18.49 -3.22 -7.32
N ALA A 81 19.09 -4.06 -6.46
CA ALA A 81 18.61 -4.27 -5.10
C ALA A 81 18.58 -2.95 -4.32
N HIS A 82 19.63 -2.14 -4.43
CA HIS A 82 19.67 -0.82 -3.79
C HIS A 82 18.53 0.08 -4.28
N SER A 83 18.25 0.12 -5.58
CA SER A 83 17.12 0.87 -6.13
C SER A 83 15.74 0.34 -5.70
N ALA A 84 15.60 -0.98 -5.48
CA ALA A 84 14.38 -1.56 -4.92
C ALA A 84 14.19 -1.18 -3.44
N ILE A 85 15.27 -1.23 -2.64
CA ILE A 85 15.25 -0.79 -1.24
C ILE A 85 14.91 0.70 -1.15
N GLN A 86 15.44 1.53 -2.05
CA GLN A 86 15.07 2.94 -2.12
C GLN A 86 13.56 3.14 -2.31
N ARG A 87 12.96 2.46 -3.30
CA ARG A 87 11.51 2.53 -3.53
C ARG A 87 10.70 2.03 -2.34
N LEU A 88 11.15 0.96 -1.69
CA LEU A 88 10.53 0.46 -0.47
C LEU A 88 10.55 1.52 0.64
N MET A 89 11.69 2.18 0.85
CA MET A 89 11.81 3.24 1.86
C MET A 89 11.00 4.51 1.54
N GLU A 90 10.63 4.73 0.27
CA GLU A 90 9.73 5.83 -0.11
C GLU A 90 8.28 5.55 0.29
N VAL A 91 7.86 4.29 0.31
CA VAL A 91 6.49 3.89 0.66
C VAL A 91 6.35 3.46 2.11
N ASP A 92 7.37 2.83 2.67
CA ASP A 92 7.47 2.44 4.09
C ASP A 92 8.87 2.79 4.64
N PRO A 93 9.06 4.03 5.11
CA PRO A 93 10.33 4.49 5.68
C PRO A 93 10.76 3.76 6.96
N LEU A 94 9.84 3.05 7.62
CA LEU A 94 10.08 2.35 8.88
C LEU A 94 10.35 0.86 8.67
N TYR A 95 10.28 0.38 7.42
CA TYR A 95 10.52 -1.00 7.09
C TYR A 95 11.88 -1.47 7.61
N MET A 96 11.84 -2.59 8.35
CA MET A 96 13.02 -3.34 8.76
C MET A 96 12.80 -4.80 8.40
N PRO A 97 13.75 -5.45 7.68
CA PRO A 97 13.66 -6.88 7.44
C PRO A 97 13.68 -7.64 8.77
N ASP A 98 12.83 -8.66 8.89
CA ASP A 98 12.85 -9.56 10.04
C ASP A 98 14.21 -10.30 10.08
N PRO A 99 15.00 -10.17 11.17
CA PRO A 99 16.27 -10.85 11.28
C PRO A 99 16.15 -12.38 11.33
N ALA A 100 14.98 -12.94 11.68
CA ALA A 100 14.73 -14.38 11.65
C ALA A 100 14.48 -14.90 10.21
N GLU A 101 13.97 -14.06 9.33
CA GLU A 101 13.62 -14.43 7.95
C GLU A 101 14.68 -14.00 6.92
N THR A 102 15.67 -13.20 7.33
CA THR A 102 16.68 -12.65 6.41
C THR A 102 18.11 -13.00 6.81
N SER A 103 18.94 -13.31 5.80
CA SER A 103 20.37 -13.60 6.03
C SER A 103 21.15 -12.37 6.53
N PRO A 104 22.27 -12.56 7.25
CA PRO A 104 23.11 -11.44 7.69
C PRO A 104 23.57 -10.51 6.55
N ARG A 105 23.78 -11.07 5.35
CA ARG A 105 24.12 -10.30 4.15
C ARG A 105 22.97 -9.38 3.72
N MET A 106 21.73 -9.88 3.75
CA MET A 106 20.55 -9.07 3.42
C MET A 106 20.35 -7.97 4.46
N GLN A 107 20.43 -8.31 5.75
CA GLN A 107 20.34 -7.33 6.84
C GLN A 107 21.36 -6.20 6.68
N LYS A 108 22.61 -6.54 6.32
CA LYS A 108 23.66 -5.56 6.05
C LYS A 108 23.31 -4.66 4.86
N ALA A 109 22.84 -5.21 3.75
CA ALA A 109 22.47 -4.44 2.56
C ALA A 109 21.35 -3.43 2.86
N PHE A 110 20.31 -3.84 3.60
CA PHE A 110 19.25 -2.93 4.03
C PHE A 110 19.76 -1.85 4.99
N THR A 111 20.61 -2.22 5.95
CA THR A 111 21.19 -1.26 6.90
C THR A 111 22.04 -0.21 6.18
N GLN A 112 22.86 -0.62 5.21
CA GLN A 112 23.70 0.29 4.42
C GLN A 112 22.85 1.23 3.56
N ALA A 113 21.90 0.68 2.78
CA ALA A 113 21.01 1.50 1.97
C ALA A 113 20.22 2.51 2.82
N ARG A 114 19.74 2.09 4.00
CA ARG A 114 19.05 2.99 4.91
C ARG A 114 19.95 4.12 5.41
N GLN A 115 21.19 3.83 5.79
CA GLN A 115 22.14 4.86 6.24
C GLN A 115 22.38 5.93 5.17
N GLU A 116 22.45 5.51 3.90
CA GLU A 116 22.66 6.40 2.76
C GLU A 116 21.41 7.24 2.43
N LEU A 117 20.22 6.64 2.53
CA LEU A 117 18.96 7.27 2.14
C LEU A 117 18.30 8.11 3.24
N LEU A 118 18.66 7.87 4.50
CA LEU A 118 18.03 8.50 5.66
C LEU A 118 18.00 10.04 5.61
N PRO A 119 19.09 10.74 5.23
CA PRO A 119 19.09 12.21 5.19
C PRO A 119 18.04 12.78 4.23
N GLU A 120 17.91 12.20 3.04
CA GLU A 120 16.94 12.66 2.04
C GLU A 120 15.51 12.29 2.43
N VAL A 121 15.28 11.09 2.99
CA VAL A 121 13.97 10.66 3.47
C VAL A 121 13.47 11.56 4.60
N THR A 122 14.31 11.84 5.60
CA THR A 122 13.93 12.70 6.73
C THR A 122 13.67 14.15 6.32
N LYS A 123 14.46 14.71 5.41
CA LYS A 123 14.25 16.05 4.84
C LYS A 123 12.93 16.16 4.08
N ARG A 124 12.59 15.16 3.26
CA ARG A 124 11.34 15.09 2.51
C ARG A 124 10.13 15.03 3.45
N ILE A 125 10.15 14.11 4.42
CA ILE A 125 9.07 13.98 5.41
C ILE A 125 8.89 15.27 6.21
N TYR A 126 9.98 15.92 6.62
CA TYR A 126 9.91 17.21 7.32
C TYR A 126 9.25 18.30 6.46
N THR A 127 9.62 18.39 5.18
CA THR A 127 9.05 19.37 4.25
C THR A 127 7.56 19.14 4.06
N ASP A 128 7.14 17.88 3.89
CA ASP A 128 5.73 17.51 3.75
C ASP A 128 4.92 17.78 5.02
N ALA A 129 5.50 17.48 6.19
CA ALA A 129 4.90 17.75 7.50
C ALA A 129 4.70 19.26 7.71
N LYS A 130 5.72 20.06 7.40
CA LYS A 130 5.65 21.51 7.46
C LYS A 130 4.60 22.06 6.50
N GLY A 131 4.53 21.53 5.27
CA GLY A 131 3.49 21.91 4.32
C GLY A 131 2.08 21.60 4.82
N ALA A 132 1.87 20.45 5.49
CA ALA A 132 0.59 20.13 6.12
C ALA A 132 0.25 21.11 7.25
N PHE A 133 1.23 21.43 8.10
CA PHE A 133 1.09 22.42 9.17
C PHE A 133 0.70 23.80 8.61
N GLU A 134 1.40 24.28 7.59
CA GLU A 134 1.14 25.58 6.93
C GLU A 134 -0.26 25.65 6.31
N ARG A 135 -0.77 24.50 5.81
CA ARG A 135 -2.16 24.38 5.31
C ARG A 135 -3.21 24.22 6.41
N LYS A 136 -2.81 24.18 7.68
CA LYS A 136 -3.66 23.86 8.84
C LYS A 136 -4.29 22.47 8.76
N ASP A 137 -3.68 21.56 8.00
CA ASP A 137 -4.00 20.14 8.01
C ASP A 137 -3.40 19.53 9.28
N ARG A 138 -4.14 19.66 10.39
CA ARG A 138 -3.71 19.22 11.73
C ARG A 138 -3.34 17.75 11.75
N ASP A 139 -4.24 16.89 11.29
CA ASP A 139 -4.07 15.45 11.38
C ASP A 139 -2.92 14.98 10.48
N GLY A 140 -2.82 15.54 9.28
CA GLY A 140 -1.71 15.27 8.37
C GLY A 140 -0.35 15.78 8.89
N ALA A 141 -0.32 16.92 9.61
CA ALA A 141 0.90 17.42 10.22
C ALA A 141 1.36 16.51 11.38
N ILE A 142 0.44 16.17 12.30
CA ILE A 142 0.70 15.29 13.45
C ILE A 142 1.28 13.95 12.97
N ALA A 143 0.58 13.27 12.05
CA ALA A 143 0.98 11.95 11.57
C ALA A 143 2.39 11.95 10.96
N ARG A 144 2.75 12.99 10.20
CA ARG A 144 4.06 13.09 9.54
C ARG A 144 5.17 13.44 10.51
N PHE A 145 4.95 14.36 11.46
CA PHE A 145 5.97 14.66 12.48
C PHE A 145 6.20 13.48 13.42
N GLU A 146 5.17 12.73 13.81
CA GLU A 146 5.32 11.49 14.58
C GLU A 146 6.13 10.44 13.82
N THR A 147 5.86 10.29 12.52
CA THR A 147 6.62 9.38 11.65
C THR A 147 8.08 9.80 11.56
N LEU A 148 8.36 11.09 11.36
CA LEU A 148 9.72 11.64 11.31
C LEU A 148 10.49 11.36 12.60
N LEU A 149 9.88 11.62 13.76
CA LEU A 149 10.52 11.37 15.06
C LEU A 149 10.83 9.88 15.25
N ARG A 150 9.91 8.99 14.86
CA ARG A 150 10.13 7.53 14.94
C ARG A 150 11.29 7.07 14.06
N ILE A 151 11.42 7.63 12.86
CA ILE A 151 12.55 7.34 11.95
C ILE A 151 13.87 7.80 12.59
N ILE A 152 13.90 9.01 13.16
CA ILE A 152 15.11 9.54 13.80
C ILE A 152 15.49 8.70 15.04
N ASP A 153 14.51 8.32 15.86
CA ASP A 153 14.74 7.54 17.09
C ASP A 153 15.25 6.12 16.84
N THR A 154 14.90 5.54 15.70
CA THR A 154 15.35 4.19 15.31
C THR A 154 16.69 4.18 14.57
N ALA A 155 17.26 5.37 14.28
CA ALA A 155 18.47 5.53 13.50
C ALA A 155 19.76 5.66 14.35
N ALA A 156 20.13 4.62 15.11
CA ALA A 156 21.42 4.56 15.82
C ALA A 156 22.50 4.02 14.87
N PRO A 157 23.29 4.87 14.16
CA PRO A 157 24.12 5.95 14.72
C PRO A 157 23.98 7.33 14.02
N ALA A 158 23.03 7.51 13.09
CA ALA A 158 22.79 8.79 12.42
C ALA A 158 22.02 9.81 13.30
N ALA A 159 21.56 9.39 14.48
CA ALA A 159 20.80 10.24 15.39
C ALA A 159 21.52 11.53 15.81
N GLU A 160 22.86 11.55 15.88
CA GLU A 160 23.62 12.76 16.23
C GLU A 160 23.45 13.86 15.17
N SER A 161 23.60 13.52 13.89
CA SER A 161 23.44 14.48 12.79
C SER A 161 21.98 14.90 12.58
N LEU A 162 21.02 14.16 13.15
CA LEU A 162 19.59 14.43 13.09
C LEU A 162 19.04 15.08 14.37
N SER A 163 19.90 15.39 15.35
CA SER A 163 19.50 15.93 16.65
C SER A 163 18.79 17.29 16.56
N GLU A 164 19.29 18.19 15.70
CA GLU A 164 18.63 19.46 15.42
C GLU A 164 17.26 19.24 14.77
N LEU A 165 17.20 18.42 13.71
CA LEU A 165 15.95 18.11 13.02
C LEU A 165 14.92 17.49 13.96
N ARG A 166 15.35 16.65 14.89
CA ARG A 166 14.51 16.07 15.94
C ARG A 166 13.88 17.15 16.81
N LEU A 167 14.67 18.13 17.27
CA LEU A 167 14.18 19.23 18.10
C LEU A 167 13.15 20.07 17.35
N LEU A 168 13.42 20.41 16.08
CA LEU A 168 12.47 21.14 15.24
C LEU A 168 11.16 20.35 15.06
N ALA A 169 11.27 19.06 14.71
CA ALA A 169 10.11 18.19 14.50
C ALA A 169 9.25 18.05 15.75
N ALA A 170 9.88 17.91 16.93
CA ALA A 170 9.17 17.85 18.21
C ALA A 170 8.40 19.15 18.50
N GLY A 171 9.03 20.31 18.31
CA GLY A 171 8.35 21.60 18.50
C GLY A 171 7.17 21.79 17.56
N PHE A 172 7.31 21.43 16.28
CA PHE A 172 6.18 21.50 15.33
C PHE A 172 5.08 20.49 15.63
N LEU A 173 5.41 19.31 16.16
CA LEU A 173 4.41 18.35 16.61
C LEU A 173 3.55 18.91 17.74
N ASP A 174 4.17 19.55 18.74
CA ASP A 174 3.46 20.19 19.84
C ASP A 174 2.56 21.33 19.36
N LEU A 175 3.06 22.18 18.46
CA LEU A 175 2.26 23.22 17.80
C LEU A 175 1.10 22.63 17.00
N SER A 176 1.32 21.51 16.29
CA SER A 176 0.27 20.86 15.50
C SER A 176 -0.84 20.31 16.39
N ARG A 177 -0.49 19.70 17.52
CA ARG A 177 -1.45 19.17 18.50
C ARG A 177 -2.29 20.27 19.16
N ALA A 178 -1.71 21.45 19.34
CA ALA A 178 -2.40 22.63 19.88
C ALA A 178 -3.36 23.30 18.89
N MET A 179 -3.31 22.96 17.59
CA MET A 179 -4.29 23.47 16.63
C MET A 179 -5.70 22.96 16.95
N PRO A 180 -6.75 23.75 16.67
CA PRO A 180 -8.13 23.30 16.80
C PRO A 180 -8.38 22.04 15.96
N GLU A 181 -9.06 21.06 16.54
CA GLU A 181 -9.51 19.89 15.82
C GLU A 181 -10.59 20.31 14.81
N VAL A 182 -10.43 19.95 13.54
CA VAL A 182 -11.50 20.18 12.56
C VAL A 182 -12.61 19.20 12.92
N PRO A 183 -13.82 19.66 13.30
CA PRO A 183 -14.90 18.75 13.67
C PRO A 183 -15.18 17.82 12.47
N ALA A 184 -15.15 16.52 12.72
CA ALA A 184 -15.51 15.52 11.71
C ALA A 184 -16.86 15.91 11.10
N PRO A 185 -17.04 15.83 9.77
CA PRO A 185 -18.34 16.10 9.17
C PRO A 185 -19.34 15.16 9.83
N VAL A 186 -20.29 15.74 10.56
CA VAL A 186 -21.42 15.00 11.13
C VAL A 186 -22.10 14.37 9.93
N THR A 187 -21.85 13.07 9.74
CA THR A 187 -22.64 12.28 8.82
C THR A 187 -24.02 12.32 9.44
N LEU A 188 -24.88 13.20 8.92
CA LEU A 188 -26.32 13.11 9.14
C LEU A 188 -26.67 11.70 8.65
N ARG A 189 -26.66 10.73 9.56
CA ARG A 189 -27.40 9.50 9.36
C ARG A 189 -28.81 9.99 9.15
N GLU A 190 -29.27 10.01 7.90
CA GLU A 190 -30.68 10.07 7.58
C GLU A 190 -31.30 8.92 8.39
N SER A 191 -31.90 9.28 9.52
CA SER A 191 -32.78 8.43 10.27
C SER A 191 -33.97 8.18 9.36
N THR A 192 -33.88 7.16 8.53
CA THR A 192 -35.04 6.60 7.84
C THR A 192 -36.02 6.22 8.95
N PRO A 193 -37.19 6.87 9.07
CA PRO A 193 -38.16 6.49 10.08
C PRO A 193 -38.58 5.04 9.81
N PRO A 194 -38.67 4.17 10.83
CA PRO A 194 -39.20 2.84 10.63
C PRO A 194 -40.65 2.98 10.15
N LEU A 195 -40.95 2.41 8.98
CA LEU A 195 -42.30 2.26 8.47
C LEU A 195 -43.12 1.48 9.51
N GLN A 196 -43.96 2.17 10.27
CA GLN A 196 -44.94 1.51 11.13
C GLN A 196 -45.98 0.83 10.22
N PRO A 197 -46.27 -0.47 10.43
CA PRO A 197 -47.35 -1.13 9.71
C PRO A 197 -48.70 -0.48 10.06
N LEU A 198 -49.44 -0.04 9.04
CA LEU A 198 -50.85 0.36 9.18
C LEU A 198 -51.65 -0.84 9.74
N ALA A 199 -52.28 -0.67 10.90
CA ALA A 199 -53.27 -1.63 11.40
C ALA A 199 -54.54 -1.59 10.52
N PRO A 200 -55.19 -2.74 10.26
CA PRO A 200 -56.40 -2.80 9.45
C PRO A 200 -57.60 -2.18 10.19
N PRO A 201 -58.58 -1.61 9.47
CA PRO A 201 -59.77 -1.04 10.09
C PRO A 201 -60.65 -2.16 10.67
N VAL A 202 -61.06 -1.98 11.93
CA VAL A 202 -62.11 -2.78 12.55
C VAL A 202 -63.43 -2.40 11.87
N ALA A 203 -64.05 -3.35 11.19
CA ALA A 203 -65.41 -3.22 10.68
C ALA A 203 -66.40 -3.61 11.79
N GLU A 204 -67.35 -2.72 12.04
CA GLU A 204 -68.56 -2.96 12.85
C GLU A 204 -69.68 -3.52 11.97
#